data_AF-A0A9N9NVD2-F1
#
_entry.id   AF-A0A9N9NVD2-F1
#
_cell.length_a   1.000
_cell.length_b   1.000
_cell.length_c   1.000
_cell.angle_alpha   90.00
_cell.angle_beta   90.00
_cell.angle_gamma   90.00
#
_symmetry.space_group_name_H-M   'P 1'
#
loop_
_entity.id
_entity.type
_entity.pdbx_description
1 polymer ?
#
loop_
_entity_poly.entity_id
_entity_poly.type
_entity_poly.pdbx_seq_one_letter_code
_entity_poly.pdbx_strand_id
1 'polypeptide(L)'
;FFSTAESLTANNLVLAVYRHVTNPECRQYLLRQAFEEAVHTDTFIYCCDSLGLDPDEIYNMYLTIPSIEEKDNFVIELTKSIFDPKFEIKNDQDIQLFLHDLIGYYVIMEGIFFYAGFAMMLALKRSNKMVGIGQQFEFIMRDESLHLGFGCDLINTIKSENPQ
;
A
#
# COMPACT_ATOMS: atom_id res chain seq x y z
N PHE A 1 -10.42 -1.26 -6.71
CA PHE A 1 -9.07 -1.72 -6.35
C PHE A 1 -8.36 -0.62 -5.58
N PHE A 2 -7.87 0.45 -6.20
CA PHE A 2 -7.19 1.52 -5.46
C PHE A 2 -8.03 2.11 -4.31
N SER A 3 -9.33 2.35 -4.52
CA SER A 3 -10.26 2.87 -3.49
C SER A 3 -10.13 2.20 -2.11
N THR A 4 -9.88 0.89 -2.04
CA THR A 4 -9.71 0.16 -0.78
C THR A 4 -8.26 -0.23 -0.51
N ALA A 5 -7.43 -0.38 -1.54
CA ALA A 5 -6.04 -0.79 -1.38
C ALA A 5 -5.21 0.26 -0.62
N GLU A 6 -5.44 1.56 -0.83
CA GLU A 6 -4.76 2.62 -0.05
C GLU A 6 -5.08 2.48 1.45
N SER A 7 -6.34 2.16 1.78
CA SER A 7 -6.74 1.94 3.17
C SER A 7 -6.14 0.65 3.75
N LEU A 8 -5.98 -0.41 2.96
CA LEU A 8 -5.27 -1.62 3.39
C LEU A 8 -3.80 -1.29 3.72
N THR A 9 -3.11 -0.55 2.85
CA THR A 9 -1.73 -0.08 3.07
C THR A 9 -1.64 0.78 4.34
N ALA A 10 -2.49 1.80 4.47
CA ALA A 10 -2.52 2.67 5.66
C ALA A 10 -2.73 1.89 6.96
N ASN A 11 -3.68 0.96 6.97
CA ASN A 11 -3.96 0.12 8.13
C ASN A 11 -2.77 -0.77 8.48
N ASN A 12 -2.08 -1.34 7.49
CA ASN A 12 -0.87 -2.12 7.74
C ASN A 12 0.24 -1.27 8.36
N LEU A 13 0.49 -0.08 7.80
CA LEU A 13 1.51 0.83 8.32
C LEU A 13 1.27 1.15 9.79
N VAL A 14 0.04 1.51 10.15
CA VAL A 14 -0.29 1.98 11.51
C VAL A 14 -0.43 0.82 12.51
N LEU A 15 -1.07 -0.28 12.12
CA LEU A 15 -1.43 -1.37 13.04
C LEU A 15 -0.34 -2.44 13.17
N ALA A 16 0.48 -2.63 12.13
CA ALA A 16 1.53 -3.63 12.10
C ALA A 16 2.93 -2.98 12.07
N VAL A 17 3.30 -2.33 10.96
CA VAL A 17 4.69 -1.91 10.71
C VAL A 17 5.21 -0.94 11.77
N TYR A 18 4.43 0.08 12.12
CA TYR A 18 4.83 1.11 13.09
C TYR A 18 5.19 0.52 14.45
N ARG A 19 4.46 -0.52 14.89
CA ARG A 19 4.71 -1.19 16.17
C ARG A 19 6.08 -1.88 16.18
N HIS A 20 6.43 -2.55 15.08
CA HIS A 20 7.60 -3.43 15.01
C HIS A 20 8.88 -2.72 14.54
N VAL A 21 8.77 -1.61 13.83
CA VAL A 21 9.92 -0.75 13.54
C VAL A 21 10.28 0.06 14.79
N THR A 22 11.35 -0.33 15.48
CA THR A 22 11.82 0.28 16.74
C THR A 22 12.82 1.41 16.54
N ASN A 23 12.68 2.15 15.45
CA ASN A 23 13.57 3.24 15.06
C ASN A 23 12.77 4.56 14.87
N PRO A 24 13.14 5.68 15.53
CA PRO A 24 12.33 6.89 15.56
C PRO A 24 12.28 7.63 14.22
N GLU A 25 13.38 7.71 13.47
CA GLU A 25 13.43 8.36 12.15
C GLU A 25 12.64 7.57 11.10
N CYS A 26 12.69 6.23 11.12
CA CYS A 26 11.83 5.41 10.28
C CYS A 26 10.36 5.61 10.65
N ARG A 27 10.03 5.68 11.95
CA ARG A 27 8.66 5.98 12.40
C ARG A 27 8.19 7.36 11.93
N GLN A 28 9.07 8.35 11.88
CA GLN A 28 8.72 9.67 11.34
C GLN A 28 8.32 9.57 9.86
N TYR A 29 9.03 8.76 9.07
CA TYR A 29 8.64 8.49 7.68
C TYR A 29 7.31 7.73 7.59
N LEU A 30 7.10 6.70 8.41
CA LEU A 30 5.85 5.93 8.43
C LEU A 30 4.62 6.82 8.72
N LEU A 31 4.75 7.84 9.58
CA LEU A 31 3.67 8.81 9.80
C LEU A 31 3.40 9.67 8.56
N ARG A 32 4.44 10.02 7.81
CA ARG A 32 4.29 10.76 6.55
C ARG A 32 3.60 9.89 5.50
N GLN A 33 4.07 8.66 5.31
CA GLN A 33 3.49 7.71 4.36
C GLN A 33 2.02 7.42 4.69
N ALA A 34 1.69 7.09 5.95
CA ALA A 34 0.31 6.82 6.34
C ALA A 34 -0.63 8.04 6.12
N PHE A 35 -0.11 9.26 6.21
CA PHE A 35 -0.86 10.46 5.84
C PHE A 35 -1.05 10.56 4.31
N GLU A 36 -0.02 10.24 3.52
CA GLU A 36 -0.13 10.18 2.05
C GLU A 36 -1.19 9.16 1.60
N GLU A 37 -1.27 7.98 2.24
CA GLU A 37 -2.35 7.01 1.95
C GLU A 37 -3.77 7.54 2.23
N ALA A 38 -3.91 8.41 3.24
CA ALA A 38 -5.18 9.08 3.50
C ALA A 38 -5.51 10.09 2.39
N VAL A 39 -4.51 10.80 1.85
CA VAL A 39 -4.66 11.68 0.69
C VAL A 39 -4.98 10.88 -0.58
N HIS A 40 -4.39 9.70 -0.75
CA HIS A 40 -4.70 8.79 -1.86
C HIS A 40 -6.15 8.30 -1.76
N THR A 41 -6.59 7.92 -0.57
CA THR A 41 -7.99 7.53 -0.32
C THR A 41 -8.93 8.68 -0.68
N ASP A 42 -8.68 9.89 -0.16
CA ASP A 42 -9.48 11.10 -0.46
C ASP A 42 -9.57 11.37 -1.97
N THR A 43 -8.47 11.16 -2.70
CA THR A 43 -8.42 11.28 -4.17
C THR A 43 -9.46 10.40 -4.86
N PHE A 44 -9.67 9.17 -4.40
CA PHE A 44 -10.64 8.25 -5.01
C PHE A 44 -12.09 8.58 -4.65
N ILE A 45 -12.37 9.09 -3.45
CA ILE A 45 -13.69 9.65 -3.13
C ILE A 45 -13.97 10.86 -4.02
N TYR A 46 -13.02 11.80 -4.14
CA TYR A 46 -13.16 12.96 -5.02
C TYR A 46 -13.44 12.58 -6.48
N CYS A 47 -12.80 11.51 -6.98
CA CYS A 47 -13.07 10.99 -8.31
C CYS A 47 -14.49 10.44 -8.46
N CYS A 48 -15.03 9.75 -7.43
CA CYS A 48 -16.41 9.26 -7.45
C CYS A 48 -17.40 10.43 -7.53
N ASP A 49 -17.25 11.41 -6.65
CA ASP A 49 -18.10 12.61 -6.60
C ASP A 49 -18.07 13.38 -7.92
N SER A 50 -16.87 13.58 -8.48
CA SER A 50 -16.66 14.36 -9.70
C SER A 50 -17.25 13.69 -10.94
N LEU A 51 -17.30 12.36 -10.97
CA LEU A 51 -17.83 11.58 -12.09
C LEU A 51 -19.28 11.13 -11.89
N GLY A 52 -19.86 11.37 -10.71
CA GLY A 52 -21.19 10.87 -10.34
C GLY A 52 -21.25 9.33 -10.24
N LEU A 53 -20.16 8.70 -9.81
CA LEU A 53 -20.12 7.26 -9.52
C LEU A 53 -20.66 7.00 -8.12
N ASP A 54 -21.31 5.86 -7.92
CA ASP A 54 -21.76 5.42 -6.60
C ASP A 54 -20.55 4.97 -5.75
N PRO A 55 -20.19 5.69 -4.66
CA PRO A 55 -19.08 5.29 -3.82
C PRO A 55 -19.26 3.91 -3.20
N ASP A 56 -20.49 3.50 -2.87
CA ASP A 56 -20.74 2.19 -2.28
C ASP A 56 -20.43 1.08 -3.28
N GLU A 57 -20.74 1.27 -4.56
CA GLU A 57 -20.36 0.32 -5.61
C GLU A 57 -18.83 0.24 -5.74
N ILE A 58 -18.16 1.39 -5.88
CA ILE A 58 -16.71 1.47 -6.14
C ILE A 58 -15.88 0.92 -4.97
N TYR A 59 -16.27 1.23 -3.73
CA TYR A 59 -15.55 0.80 -2.53
C TYR A 59 -15.85 -0.64 -2.14
N ASN A 60 -16.96 -1.25 -2.61
CA ASN A 60 -17.23 -2.67 -2.42
C ASN A 60 -16.70 -3.55 -3.57
N MET A 61 -15.99 -2.99 -4.57
CA MET A 61 -15.46 -3.78 -5.69
C MET A 61 -14.46 -4.87 -5.28
N TYR A 62 -13.82 -4.76 -4.11
CA TYR A 62 -12.97 -5.82 -3.57
C TYR A 62 -13.76 -7.05 -3.09
N LEU A 63 -15.08 -6.93 -2.89
CA LEU A 63 -15.99 -8.03 -2.53
C LEU A 63 -16.75 -8.57 -3.73
N THR A 64 -16.86 -7.80 -4.81
CA THR A 64 -17.75 -8.11 -5.94
C THR A 64 -17.00 -8.44 -7.23
N ILE A 65 -15.72 -8.05 -7.36
CA ILE A 65 -14.89 -8.33 -8.54
C ILE A 65 -13.82 -9.37 -8.15
N PRO A 66 -13.91 -10.62 -8.66
CA PRO A 66 -13.02 -11.72 -8.24
C PRO A 66 -11.53 -11.40 -8.38
N SER A 67 -11.11 -10.76 -9.47
CA SER A 67 -9.69 -10.42 -9.67
C SER A 67 -9.18 -9.34 -8.70
N ILE A 68 -10.06 -8.52 -8.12
CA ILE A 68 -9.69 -7.54 -7.09
C ILE A 68 -9.59 -8.26 -5.75
N GLU A 69 -10.60 -9.06 -5.41
CA GLU A 69 -10.63 -9.89 -4.21
C GLU A 69 -9.38 -10.79 -4.11
N GLU A 70 -9.03 -11.50 -5.19
CA GLU A 70 -7.88 -12.40 -5.24
C GLU A 70 -6.55 -11.68 -4.94
N LYS A 71 -6.39 -10.44 -5.43
CA LYS A 71 -5.18 -9.64 -5.17
C LYS A 71 -5.12 -9.18 -3.73
N ASP A 72 -6.23 -8.71 -3.18
CA ASP A 72 -6.30 -8.20 -1.81
C ASP A 72 -6.09 -9.37 -0.83
N ASN A 73 -6.73 -10.51 -1.07
CA ASN A 73 -6.53 -11.73 -0.29
C ASN A 73 -5.07 -12.20 -0.35
N PHE A 74 -4.44 -12.19 -1.52
CA PHE A 74 -3.04 -12.58 -1.64
C PHE A 74 -2.12 -11.77 -0.72
N VAL A 75 -2.29 -10.44 -0.64
CA VAL A 75 -1.49 -9.58 0.24
C VAL A 75 -1.87 -9.80 1.71
N ILE A 76 -3.16 -9.89 2.02
CA ILE A 76 -3.63 -10.13 3.39
C ILE A 76 -3.09 -11.45 3.95
N GLU A 77 -3.06 -12.53 3.16
CA GLU A 77 -2.51 -13.82 3.60
C GLU A 77 -1.04 -13.71 4.03
N LEU A 78 -0.24 -12.86 3.38
CA LEU A 78 1.17 -12.66 3.74
C LEU A 78 1.33 -11.97 5.11
N THR A 79 0.32 -11.23 5.56
CA THR A 79 0.43 -10.30 6.70
C THR A 79 -0.39 -10.75 7.91
N LYS A 80 -1.26 -11.75 7.75
CA LYS A 80 -2.15 -12.28 8.81
C LYS A 80 -1.47 -12.50 10.16
N SER A 81 -0.24 -13.02 10.17
CA SER A 81 0.50 -13.31 11.40
C SER A 81 0.86 -12.04 12.18
N ILE A 82 1.16 -10.93 11.49
CA ILE A 82 1.60 -9.68 12.11
C ILE A 82 0.43 -8.91 12.74
N PHE A 83 -0.79 -9.09 12.21
CA PHE A 83 -2.00 -8.50 12.78
C PHE A 83 -2.48 -9.17 14.09
N ASP A 84 -1.88 -10.29 14.53
CA ASP A 84 -2.14 -10.82 15.87
C ASP A 84 -1.62 -9.82 16.92
N PRO A 85 -2.47 -9.28 17.82
CA PRO A 85 -2.02 -8.35 18.86
C PRO A 85 -0.91 -8.92 19.76
N LYS A 86 -0.78 -10.24 19.85
CA LYS A 86 0.24 -10.94 20.64
C LYS A 86 1.53 -11.21 19.86
N PHE A 87 1.57 -10.91 18.57
CA PHE A 87 2.78 -11.06 17.78
C PHE A 87 3.90 -10.17 18.34
N GLU A 88 5.07 -10.77 18.53
CA GLU A 88 6.29 -10.14 19.02
C GLU A 88 7.47 -10.75 18.28
N ILE A 89 8.42 -9.93 17.87
CA ILE A 89 9.62 -10.40 17.18
C ILE A 89 10.62 -10.89 18.23
N LYS A 90 10.81 -12.22 18.34
CA LYS A 90 11.69 -12.85 19.34
C LYS A 90 12.76 -13.74 18.73
N ASN A 91 12.52 -14.29 17.55
CA ASN A 91 13.41 -15.20 16.86
C ASN A 91 13.45 -14.90 15.36
N ASP A 92 14.32 -15.61 14.64
CA ASP A 92 14.52 -15.44 13.21
C ASP A 92 13.26 -15.75 12.38
N GLN A 93 12.43 -16.69 12.82
CA GLN A 93 11.16 -16.98 12.15
C GLN A 93 10.19 -15.80 12.25
N ASP A 94 10.13 -15.11 13.40
CA ASP A 94 9.30 -13.92 13.56
C ASP A 94 9.80 -12.76 12.68
N ILE A 95 11.12 -12.61 12.54
CA ILE A 95 11.72 -11.63 11.63
C ILE A 95 11.32 -11.93 10.18
N GLN A 96 11.37 -13.20 9.77
CA GLN A 96 10.96 -13.61 8.43
C GLN A 96 9.48 -13.33 8.16
N LEU A 97 8.60 -13.58 9.14
CA LEU A 97 7.18 -13.21 9.04
C LEU A 97 7.01 -11.70 8.88
N PHE A 98 7.76 -10.89 9.62
CA PHE A 98 7.73 -9.44 9.46
C PHE A 98 8.27 -8.99 8.10
N LEU A 99 9.33 -9.63 7.58
CA LEU A 99 9.82 -9.36 6.23
C LEU A 99 8.80 -9.74 5.15
N HIS A 100 8.03 -10.81 5.33
CA HIS A 100 6.95 -11.17 4.41
C HIS A 100 5.86 -10.10 4.35
N ASP A 101 5.51 -9.49 5.49
CA ASP A 101 4.60 -8.35 5.56
C ASP A 101 5.12 -7.15 4.76
N LEU A 102 6.37 -6.75 5.02
CA LEU A 102 7.02 -5.64 4.32
C LEU A 102 7.09 -5.88 2.81
N ILE A 103 7.43 -7.11 2.38
CA ILE A 103 7.45 -7.48 0.96
C ILE A 103 6.04 -7.44 0.37
N GLY A 104 5.04 -7.94 1.11
CA GLY A 104 3.64 -7.96 0.67
C GLY A 104 3.10 -6.56 0.37
N TYR A 105 3.32 -5.60 1.27
CA TYR A 105 2.84 -4.23 1.07
C TYR A 105 3.76 -3.39 0.19
N TYR A 106 5.02 -3.18 0.58
CA TYR A 106 5.89 -2.26 -0.17
C TYR A 106 6.23 -2.77 -1.57
N VAL A 107 6.56 -4.05 -1.71
CA VAL A 107 7.08 -4.57 -2.99
C VAL A 107 5.93 -5.04 -3.88
N ILE A 108 4.95 -5.76 -3.33
CA ILE A 108 3.87 -6.35 -4.14
C ILE A 108 2.69 -5.39 -4.32
N MET A 109 2.10 -4.87 -3.24
CA MET A 109 0.96 -3.95 -3.34
C MET A 109 1.39 -2.62 -4.00
N GLU A 110 2.30 -1.88 -3.36
CA GLU A 110 2.75 -0.57 -3.81
C GLU A 110 3.69 -0.68 -5.03
N GLY A 111 4.64 -1.64 -5.01
CA GLY A 111 5.67 -1.75 -6.05
C GLY A 111 5.27 -2.47 -7.35
N ILE A 112 4.24 -3.31 -7.35
CA ILE A 112 3.82 -4.09 -8.53
C ILE A 112 2.37 -3.80 -8.90
N PHE A 113 1.42 -4.00 -7.97
CA PHE A 113 0.00 -3.87 -8.28
C PHE A 113 -0.38 -2.42 -8.60
N PHE A 114 0.15 -1.45 -7.85
CA PHE A 114 -0.12 -0.03 -8.12
C PHE A 114 0.53 0.41 -9.43
N TYR A 115 1.79 0.06 -9.68
CA TYR A 115 2.47 0.41 -10.94
C TYR A 115 1.77 -0.14 -12.19
N ALA A 116 1.17 -1.34 -12.11
CA ALA A 116 0.33 -1.86 -13.19
C ALA A 116 -0.91 -0.96 -13.43
N GLY A 117 -1.57 -0.50 -12.37
CA GLY A 117 -2.69 0.44 -12.46
C GLY A 117 -2.28 1.83 -12.96
N PHE A 118 -1.12 2.33 -12.55
CA PHE A 118 -0.56 3.59 -13.02
C PHE A 118 -0.34 3.57 -14.53
N ALA A 119 0.25 2.49 -15.05
CA ALA A 119 0.44 2.33 -16.49
C ALA A 119 -0.89 2.45 -17.27
N MET A 120 -1.98 1.87 -16.76
CA MET A 120 -3.30 1.94 -17.38
C MET A 120 -3.86 3.37 -17.39
N MET A 121 -3.84 4.06 -16.25
CA MET A 121 -4.40 5.40 -16.13
C MET A 121 -3.57 6.46 -16.85
N LEU A 122 -2.24 6.35 -16.80
CA LEU A 122 -1.34 7.26 -17.51
C LEU A 122 -1.38 7.03 -19.02
N ALA A 123 -1.72 5.82 -19.50
CA ALA A 123 -1.98 5.59 -20.93
C ALA A 123 -3.22 6.37 -21.42
N LEU A 124 -4.29 6.43 -20.63
CA LEU A 124 -5.44 7.29 -20.92
C LEU A 124 -5.04 8.76 -20.95
N LYS A 125 -4.29 9.22 -19.93
CA LYS A 125 -3.79 10.60 -19.85
C LYS A 125 -2.98 10.98 -21.08
N ARG A 126 -2.01 10.14 -21.50
CA ARG A 126 -1.17 10.36 -22.69
C ARG A 126 -1.97 10.43 -23.99
N SER A 127 -3.17 9.87 -23.99
CA SER A 127 -4.14 9.94 -25.09
C SER A 127 -5.13 11.11 -24.93
N ASN A 128 -4.83 12.07 -24.05
CA ASN A 128 -5.66 13.22 -23.70
C ASN A 128 -7.06 12.85 -23.17
N LYS A 129 -7.17 11.71 -22.49
CA LYS A 129 -8.41 11.21 -21.84
C LYS A 129 -8.25 11.20 -20.33
N MET A 130 -9.32 11.56 -19.62
CA MET A 130 -9.35 11.58 -18.15
C MET A 130 -8.19 12.35 -17.51
N VAL A 131 -7.78 13.47 -18.13
CA VAL A 131 -6.52 14.15 -17.80
C VAL A 131 -6.42 14.62 -16.34
N GLY A 132 -7.55 14.98 -15.72
CA GLY A 132 -7.60 15.35 -14.30
C GLY A 132 -7.33 14.17 -13.38
N ILE A 133 -7.93 13.00 -13.64
CA ILE A 133 -7.62 11.76 -12.91
C ILE A 133 -6.18 11.32 -13.19
N GLY A 134 -5.76 11.38 -14.46
CA GLY A 134 -4.39 11.07 -14.84
C GLY A 134 -3.35 11.94 -14.12
N GLN A 135 -3.63 13.22 -13.87
CA GLN A 135 -2.75 14.10 -13.10
C GLN A 135 -2.71 13.70 -11.61
N GLN A 136 -3.84 13.34 -11.01
CA GLN A 136 -3.87 12.83 -9.63
C GLN A 136 -3.05 11.53 -9.50
N PHE A 137 -3.15 10.63 -10.48
CA PHE A 137 -2.33 9.42 -10.55
C PHE A 137 -0.82 9.70 -10.69
N GLU A 138 -0.39 10.81 -11.30
CA GLU A 138 1.03 11.19 -11.31
C GLU A 138 1.53 11.61 -9.93
N PHE A 139 0.68 12.29 -9.14
CA PHE A 139 1.03 12.65 -7.77
C PHE A 139 1.12 11.41 -6.89
N ILE A 140 0.12 10.52 -6.96
CA ILE A 140 0.15 9.23 -6.25
C ILE A 140 1.42 8.46 -6.65
N MET A 141 1.70 8.29 -7.96
CA MET A 141 2.90 7.57 -8.42
C MET A 141 4.21 8.19 -7.92
N ARG A 142 4.27 9.52 -7.78
CA ARG A 142 5.45 10.19 -7.20
C ARG A 142 5.62 9.79 -5.73
N ASP A 143 4.53 9.78 -4.98
CA ASP A 143 4.56 9.45 -3.55
C ASP A 143 4.88 7.94 -3.37
N GLU A 144 4.23 7.05 -4.14
CA GLU A 144 4.54 5.61 -4.19
C GLU A 144 5.99 5.27 -4.55
N SER A 145 6.66 6.12 -5.34
CA SER A 145 8.08 5.91 -5.66
C SER A 145 8.97 6.08 -4.42
N LEU A 146 8.58 6.95 -3.49
CA LEU A 146 9.25 7.13 -2.21
C LEU A 146 8.88 5.99 -1.26
N HIS A 147 7.60 5.60 -1.22
CA HIS A 147 7.12 4.48 -0.40
C HIS A 147 7.89 3.20 -0.71
N LEU A 148 7.95 2.81 -1.98
CA LEU A 148 8.73 1.66 -2.43
C LEU A 148 10.21 1.80 -2.11
N GLY A 149 10.79 2.99 -2.30
CA GLY A 149 12.19 3.27 -1.97
C GLY A 149 12.49 3.02 -0.49
N PHE A 150 11.68 3.59 0.40
CA PHE A 150 11.79 3.37 1.84
C PHE A 150 11.61 1.91 2.22
N GLY A 151 10.59 1.23 1.67
CA GLY A 151 10.33 -0.18 1.93
C GLY A 151 11.52 -1.07 1.57
N CYS A 152 12.11 -0.85 0.40
CA CYS A 152 13.32 -1.53 -0.04
C CYS A 152 14.51 -1.29 0.90
N ASP A 153 14.73 -0.05 1.31
CA ASP A 153 15.81 0.30 2.24
C ASP A 153 15.60 -0.33 3.63
N LEU A 154 14.37 -0.30 4.15
CA LEU A 154 14.00 -0.94 5.41
C LEU A 154 14.22 -2.45 5.37
N ILE A 155 13.72 -3.13 4.33
CA ILE A 155 13.90 -4.58 4.13
C ILE A 155 15.38 -4.94 4.07
N ASN A 156 16.17 -4.21 3.29
CA ASN A 156 17.60 -4.49 3.14
C ASN A 156 18.38 -4.21 4.43
N THR A 157 17.99 -3.18 5.19
CA THR A 157 18.58 -2.86 6.50
C THR A 157 18.30 -3.98 7.49
N ILE A 158 17.05 -4.44 7.61
CA ILE A 158 16.68 -5.55 8.50
C ILE A 158 17.48 -6.81 8.16
N LYS A 159 17.61 -7.15 6.87
CA LYS A 159 18.43 -8.29 6.42
C LYS A 159 19.92 -8.13 6.72
N SER A 160 20.45 -6.91 6.62
CA SER A 160 21.85 -6.63 6.93
C SER A 160 22.15 -6.76 8.43
N GLU A 161 21.19 -6.36 9.28
CA GLU A 161 21.30 -6.44 10.73
C GLU A 161 20.99 -7.86 11.26
N ASN A 162 20.23 -8.65 10.49
CA ASN A 162 19.80 -10.01 10.82
C ASN A 162 20.10 -10.97 9.63
N PRO A 163 21.38 -11.33 9.41
CA PRO A 163 21.80 -12.07 8.22
C PRO A 163 21.48 -13.58 8.21
N GLN A 164 21.05 -14.15 9.35
CA GLN A 164 20.73 -15.56 9.54
C GLN A 164 19.40 -15.97 8.89
#